data_AF-A0A958J503-F1
#
_entry.id   AF-A0A958J503-F1
#
_cell.length_a   1.000
_cell.length_b   1.000
_cell.length_c   1.000
_cell.angle_alpha   90.00
_cell.angle_beta   90.00
_cell.angle_gamma   90.00
#
_symmetry.space_group_name_H-M   'P 1'
#
loop_
_entity.id
_entity.type
_entity.pdbx_description
1 polymer ?
#
loop_
_entity_poly.entity_id
_entity_poly.type
_entity_poly.pdbx_seq_one_letter_code
_entity_poly.pdbx_strand_id
1 'polypeptide(L)'
;QQAIGDWLLVNDKFPRGMEALAKAIHRAGYRAGLWLAPLICEGTSVLYREHPSWLAQDEHGRPLIAGRNPGWSGRFYAIDLENKEVREYLRKVFDVVLNHWGFDLLKLDFLYAAALGPVDRKTRGQKMHEAMAFLREISGNKLLLGCGVPLGSAFGQVEYCRIGGDIGLTWENFFLKRLLRYRDRISTTASLTSTIGRRHLHDKAFLNDPDVFLLRDNNLKLTA
;
A
#
# COMPACT_ATOMS: atom_id res chain seq x y z
N GLN A 1 -2.62 -6.82 11.58
CA GLN A 1 -1.44 -7.62 11.20
C GLN A 1 -0.38 -7.57 12.29
N GLN A 2 0.38 -8.64 12.47
CA GLN A 2 1.54 -8.70 13.38
C GLN A 2 2.82 -8.14 12.73
N ALA A 3 2.95 -8.31 11.41
CA ALA A 3 3.96 -7.69 10.55
C ALA A 3 3.38 -7.47 9.14
N ILE A 4 4.01 -6.63 8.34
CA ILE A 4 3.80 -6.58 6.89
C ILE A 4 4.31 -7.92 6.33
N GLY A 5 3.48 -8.69 5.65
CA GLY A 5 3.76 -10.10 5.39
C GLY A 5 2.73 -11.06 6.02
N ASP A 6 2.09 -10.63 7.11
CA ASP A 6 1.29 -11.51 7.96
C ASP A 6 -0.12 -10.95 8.19
N TRP A 7 -0.83 -10.68 7.10
CA TRP A 7 -2.11 -9.95 7.12
C TRP A 7 -3.24 -10.68 7.84
N LEU A 8 -3.23 -12.02 7.83
CA LEU A 8 -4.21 -12.85 8.55
C LEU A 8 -3.86 -13.07 10.02
N LEU A 9 -2.64 -12.74 10.44
CA LEU A 9 -2.24 -12.77 11.85
C LEU A 9 -2.67 -11.46 12.52
N VAL A 10 -3.83 -11.51 13.18
CA VAL A 10 -4.34 -10.39 13.98
C VAL A 10 -3.54 -10.29 15.27
N ASN A 11 -3.13 -9.07 15.66
CA ASN A 11 -2.38 -8.86 16.88
C ASN A 11 -3.30 -8.67 18.09
N ASP A 12 -2.71 -8.70 19.28
CA ASP A 12 -3.37 -8.59 20.58
C ASP A 12 -4.13 -7.27 20.80
N LYS A 13 -3.82 -6.21 20.05
CA LYS A 13 -4.56 -4.94 20.08
C LYS A 13 -5.97 -5.03 19.49
N PHE A 14 -6.27 -6.11 18.75
CA PHE A 14 -7.59 -6.41 18.20
C PHE A 14 -8.10 -7.77 18.73
N PRO A 15 -8.37 -7.89 20.05
CA PRO A 15 -8.61 -9.18 20.71
C PRO A 15 -9.89 -9.88 20.26
N ARG A 16 -10.85 -9.13 19.70
CA ARG A 16 -12.09 -9.68 19.13
C ARG A 16 -11.99 -10.00 17.63
N GLY A 17 -10.80 -9.83 17.04
CA GLY A 17 -10.57 -10.03 15.62
C GLY A 17 -11.14 -8.91 14.75
N MET A 18 -10.85 -9.02 13.44
CA MET A 18 -11.17 -7.99 12.46
C MET A 18 -12.62 -8.06 11.97
N GLU A 19 -13.25 -9.24 11.97
CA GLU A 19 -14.68 -9.39 11.65
C GLU A 19 -15.57 -8.64 12.66
N ALA A 20 -15.28 -8.78 13.96
CA ALA A 20 -16.03 -8.07 14.99
C ALA A 20 -15.87 -6.54 14.86
N LEU A 21 -14.69 -6.08 14.44
CA LEU A 21 -14.43 -4.67 14.16
C LEU A 21 -15.26 -4.18 12.97
N ALA A 22 -15.23 -4.88 11.84
CA ALA A 22 -16.02 -4.53 10.66
C ALA A 22 -17.53 -4.48 10.98
N LYS A 23 -18.06 -5.50 11.67
CA LYS A 23 -19.46 -5.51 12.12
C LYS A 23 -19.81 -4.33 13.02
N ALA A 24 -18.91 -3.92 13.92
CA ALA A 24 -19.13 -2.75 14.77
C ALA A 24 -19.18 -1.45 13.96
N ILE A 25 -18.31 -1.30 12.96
CA ILE A 25 -18.30 -0.15 12.03
C ILE A 25 -19.62 -0.09 11.24
N HIS A 26 -20.07 -1.23 10.71
CA HIS A 26 -21.36 -1.31 10.00
C HIS A 26 -22.56 -0.98 10.88
N ARG A 27 -22.59 -1.48 12.13
CA ARG A 27 -23.66 -1.14 13.10
C ARG A 27 -23.72 0.34 13.41
N ALA A 28 -22.60 1.06 13.31
CA ALA A 28 -22.55 2.50 13.46
C ALA A 28 -22.94 3.27 12.18
N GLY A 29 -23.31 2.58 11.09
CA GLY A 29 -23.75 3.19 9.84
C GLY A 29 -22.64 3.57 8.86
N TYR A 30 -21.40 3.10 9.08
CA TYR A 30 -20.25 3.39 8.23
C TYR A 30 -19.84 2.19 7.39
N ARG A 31 -19.11 2.43 6.28
CA ARG A 31 -18.40 1.39 5.53
C ARG A 31 -17.06 1.07 6.19
N ALA A 32 -16.69 -0.21 6.24
CA ALA A 32 -15.44 -0.65 6.83
C ALA A 32 -14.29 -0.60 5.81
N GLY A 33 -13.22 0.15 6.11
CA GLY A 33 -12.01 0.21 5.30
C GLY A 33 -10.82 -0.47 5.99
N LEU A 34 -9.97 -1.17 5.22
CA LEU A 34 -8.73 -1.78 5.73
C LEU A 34 -7.52 -1.40 4.88
N TRP A 35 -6.36 -1.22 5.52
CA TRP A 35 -5.09 -0.99 4.86
C TRP A 35 -4.30 -2.30 4.71
N LEU A 36 -3.71 -2.54 3.54
CA LEU A 36 -2.80 -3.65 3.26
C LEU A 36 -1.64 -3.15 2.37
N ALA A 37 -0.45 -3.70 2.54
CA ALA A 37 0.66 -3.56 1.58
C ALA A 37 0.97 -4.92 0.94
N PRO A 38 0.15 -5.40 -0.01
CA PRO A 38 0.11 -6.83 -0.39
C PRO A 38 1.31 -7.30 -1.21
N LEU A 39 2.16 -6.39 -1.68
CA LEU A 39 3.28 -6.69 -2.58
C LEU A 39 4.64 -6.59 -1.88
N ILE A 40 4.65 -6.41 -0.56
CA ILE A 40 5.86 -6.37 0.26
C ILE A 40 5.71 -7.19 1.53
N CYS A 41 6.83 -7.60 2.11
CA CYS A 41 6.89 -8.17 3.46
C CYS A 41 8.11 -7.66 4.24
N GLU A 42 8.01 -7.68 5.56
CA GLU A 42 9.11 -7.41 6.49
C GLU A 42 10.00 -8.65 6.68
N GLY A 43 11.29 -8.43 6.96
CA GLY A 43 12.22 -9.52 7.27
C GLY A 43 11.86 -10.32 8.54
N THR A 44 11.02 -9.76 9.40
CA THR A 44 10.49 -10.41 10.61
C THR A 44 9.12 -11.06 10.40
N SER A 45 8.57 -11.05 9.20
CA SER A 45 7.29 -11.73 8.91
C SER A 45 7.45 -13.25 8.84
N VAL A 46 6.37 -13.97 9.12
CA VAL A 46 6.30 -15.43 8.89
C VAL A 46 6.47 -15.71 7.41
N LEU A 47 5.82 -14.94 6.53
CA LEU A 47 5.97 -15.07 5.07
C LEU A 47 7.43 -15.04 4.63
N TYR A 48 8.22 -14.06 5.10
CA TYR A 48 9.63 -13.96 4.75
C TYR A 48 10.46 -15.16 5.23
N ARG A 49 10.20 -15.65 6.45
CA ARG A 49 10.98 -16.75 7.05
C ARG A 49 10.63 -18.11 6.45
N GLU A 50 9.35 -18.37 6.25
CA GLU A 50 8.84 -19.70 5.86
C GLU A 50 8.75 -19.87 4.34
N HIS A 51 8.65 -18.76 3.59
CA HIS A 51 8.53 -18.78 2.14
C HIS A 51 9.57 -17.89 1.43
N PRO A 52 10.87 -18.14 1.58
CA PRO A 52 11.92 -17.33 0.92
C PRO A 52 11.84 -17.38 -0.62
N SER A 53 11.28 -18.44 -1.20
CA SER A 53 11.02 -18.57 -2.65
C SER A 53 9.88 -17.70 -3.16
N TRP A 54 9.10 -17.08 -2.27
CA TRP A 54 8.01 -16.16 -2.64
C TRP A 54 8.49 -14.72 -2.82
N LEU A 55 9.76 -14.44 -2.52
CA LEU A 55 10.33 -13.10 -2.65
C LEU A 55 10.86 -12.89 -4.05
N ALA A 56 10.67 -11.68 -4.59
CA ALA A 56 11.37 -11.28 -5.80
C ALA A 56 12.87 -11.26 -5.53
N GLN A 57 13.67 -11.75 -6.48
CA GLN A 57 15.12 -11.88 -6.33
C GLN A 57 15.86 -10.96 -7.32
N ASP A 58 17.06 -10.55 -6.93
CA ASP A 58 18.01 -9.93 -7.85
C ASP A 58 18.70 -10.97 -8.75
N GLU A 59 19.57 -10.51 -9.63
CA GLU A 59 20.35 -11.35 -10.56
C GLU A 59 21.29 -12.35 -9.86
N HIS A 60 21.50 -12.21 -8.56
CA HIS A 60 22.32 -13.09 -7.73
C HIS A 60 21.47 -13.99 -6.82
N GLY A 61 20.14 -14.04 -7.02
CA GLY A 61 19.23 -14.86 -6.22
C GLY A 61 18.95 -14.30 -4.81
N ARG A 62 19.32 -13.04 -4.53
CA ARG A 62 19.10 -12.43 -3.21
C ARG A 62 17.75 -11.73 -3.17
N PRO A 63 17.01 -11.77 -2.05
CA PRO A 63 15.74 -11.06 -1.91
C PRO A 63 15.86 -9.56 -2.20
N LEU A 64 14.96 -9.05 -3.03
CA LEU A 64 14.98 -7.67 -3.47
C LEU A 64 14.43 -6.75 -2.37
N ILE A 65 15.26 -5.82 -1.91
CA ILE A 65 14.87 -4.80 -0.94
C ILE A 65 13.98 -3.76 -1.64
N ALA A 66 12.70 -3.70 -1.26
CA ALA A 66 11.73 -2.75 -1.80
C ALA A 66 11.79 -1.38 -1.11
N GLY A 67 12.39 -1.33 0.08
CA GLY A 67 12.65 -0.08 0.78
C GLY A 67 13.01 -0.30 2.25
N ARG A 68 12.95 0.80 3.01
CA ARG A 68 13.23 0.80 4.44
C ARG A 68 12.25 1.69 5.19
N ASN A 69 11.71 1.19 6.29
CA ASN A 69 10.86 1.95 7.20
C ASN A 69 11.37 1.77 8.66
N PRO A 70 11.85 2.83 9.32
CA PRO A 70 12.30 2.75 10.72
C PRO A 70 11.19 2.42 11.73
N GLY A 71 9.92 2.63 11.39
CA GLY A 71 8.77 2.25 12.23
C GLY A 71 8.36 0.79 12.11
N TRP A 72 9.04 0.03 11.25
CA TRP A 72 8.86 -1.39 10.98
C TRP A 72 10.16 -2.13 11.36
N SER A 73 10.36 -3.35 10.88
CA SER A 73 11.57 -4.17 11.04
C SER A 73 12.81 -3.62 10.31
N GLY A 74 12.80 -2.37 9.85
CA GLY A 74 13.85 -1.80 9.01
C GLY A 74 13.59 -2.06 7.53
N ARG A 75 14.25 -3.05 6.94
CA ARG A 75 14.10 -3.35 5.50
C ARG A 75 12.83 -4.16 5.24
N PHE A 76 12.18 -3.86 4.12
CA PHE A 76 11.08 -4.65 3.58
C PHE A 76 11.39 -5.06 2.13
N TYR A 77 10.82 -6.18 1.71
CA TYR A 77 11.21 -6.91 0.51
C TYR A 77 10.04 -7.04 -0.44
N ALA A 78 10.31 -7.04 -1.74
CA ALA A 78 9.29 -7.25 -2.76
C ALA A 78 8.87 -8.73 -2.82
N ILE A 79 7.57 -8.95 -2.94
CA ILE A 79 6.99 -10.29 -3.14
C ILE A 79 6.92 -10.57 -4.65
N ASP A 80 7.27 -11.79 -5.05
CA ASP A 80 7.21 -12.24 -6.45
C ASP A 80 5.79 -12.64 -6.85
N LEU A 81 5.11 -11.74 -7.57
CA LEU A 81 3.75 -12.00 -8.07
C LEU A 81 3.73 -12.92 -9.30
N GLU A 82 4.87 -13.32 -9.87
CA GLU A 82 4.91 -14.35 -10.90
C GLU A 82 4.83 -15.76 -10.30
N ASN A 83 5.14 -15.88 -9.01
CA ASN A 83 4.93 -17.11 -8.25
C ASN A 83 3.42 -17.38 -8.07
N LYS A 84 2.98 -18.56 -8.53
CA LYS A 84 1.57 -18.98 -8.46
C LYS A 84 1.09 -19.19 -7.03
N GLU A 85 1.96 -19.66 -6.13
CA GLU A 85 1.61 -19.87 -4.72
C GLU A 85 1.36 -18.55 -4.01
N VAL A 86 2.14 -17.51 -4.33
CA VAL A 86 1.90 -16.14 -3.85
C VAL A 86 0.53 -15.64 -4.30
N ARG A 87 0.18 -15.80 -5.59
CA ARG A 87 -1.14 -15.39 -6.08
C ARG A 87 -2.26 -16.14 -5.39
N GLU A 88 -2.07 -17.41 -5.05
CA GLU A 88 -3.07 -18.19 -4.35
C GLU A 88 -3.21 -17.76 -2.88
N TYR A 89 -2.09 -17.52 -2.21
CA TYR A 89 -2.10 -16.95 -0.87
C TYR A 89 -2.80 -15.59 -0.83
N LEU A 90 -2.51 -14.68 -1.77
CA LEU A 90 -3.16 -13.37 -1.82
C LEU A 90 -4.66 -13.49 -2.11
N ARG A 91 -5.11 -14.43 -2.95
CA ARG A 91 -6.55 -14.72 -3.10
C ARG A 91 -7.18 -15.08 -1.77
N LYS A 92 -6.58 -16.00 -1.02
CA LYS A 92 -7.05 -16.38 0.31
C LYS A 92 -7.07 -15.20 1.28
N VAL A 93 -6.04 -14.35 1.27
CA VAL A 93 -5.99 -13.15 2.11
C VAL A 93 -7.15 -12.22 1.78
N PHE A 94 -7.37 -11.92 0.51
CA PHE A 94 -8.41 -11.00 0.07
C PHE A 94 -9.80 -11.56 0.32
N ASP A 95 -10.01 -12.86 0.10
CA ASP A 95 -11.27 -13.54 0.42
C ASP A 95 -11.59 -13.44 1.92
N VAL A 96 -10.63 -13.73 2.79
CA VAL A 96 -10.83 -13.58 4.25
C VAL A 96 -11.13 -12.13 4.62
N VAL A 97 -10.39 -11.16 4.08
CA VAL A 97 -10.59 -9.75 4.41
C VAL A 97 -11.94 -9.22 3.91
N LEU A 98 -12.31 -9.54 2.67
CA LEU A 98 -13.46 -8.93 2.00
C LEU A 98 -14.77 -9.67 2.27
N ASN A 99 -14.73 -11.01 2.31
CA ASN A 99 -15.92 -11.85 2.39
C ASN A 99 -16.15 -12.40 3.79
N HIS A 100 -15.08 -12.81 4.50
CA HIS A 100 -15.24 -13.33 5.87
C HIS A 100 -15.29 -12.21 6.91
N TRP A 101 -14.34 -11.26 6.86
CA TRP A 101 -14.33 -10.13 7.79
C TRP A 101 -15.32 -9.03 7.38
N GLY A 102 -15.62 -8.92 6.09
CA GLY A 102 -16.65 -8.00 5.58
C GLY A 102 -16.17 -6.57 5.37
N PHE A 103 -14.90 -6.36 5.00
CA PHE A 103 -14.45 -5.02 4.62
C PHE A 103 -14.99 -4.60 3.24
N ASP A 104 -15.30 -3.30 3.09
CA ASP A 104 -15.93 -2.71 1.91
C ASP A 104 -14.93 -1.97 1.00
N LEU A 105 -13.83 -1.51 1.61
CA LEU A 105 -12.78 -0.75 0.95
C LEU A 105 -11.40 -1.25 1.38
N LEU A 106 -10.48 -1.39 0.43
CA LEU A 106 -9.06 -1.63 0.70
C LEU A 106 -8.20 -0.46 0.24
N LYS A 107 -7.39 0.07 1.17
CA LYS A 107 -6.22 0.89 0.82
C LYS A 107 -5.05 -0.05 0.59
N LEU A 108 -4.60 -0.13 -0.66
CA LEU A 108 -3.50 -0.99 -1.09
C LEU A 108 -2.25 -0.15 -1.31
N ASP A 109 -1.21 -0.41 -0.54
CA ASP A 109 -0.03 0.45 -0.42
C ASP A 109 1.26 -0.24 -0.88
N PHE A 110 2.31 0.57 -1.14
CA PHE A 110 3.61 0.11 -1.64
C PHE A 110 3.54 -0.70 -2.94
N LEU A 111 2.56 -0.38 -3.79
CA LEU A 111 2.24 -1.17 -4.99
C LEU A 111 3.36 -1.18 -6.04
N TYR A 112 4.25 -0.17 -6.02
CA TYR A 112 5.43 -0.08 -6.89
C TYR A 112 6.35 -1.31 -6.76
N ALA A 113 6.26 -2.05 -5.66
CA ALA A 113 7.10 -3.22 -5.40
C ALA A 113 6.98 -4.29 -6.48
N ALA A 114 5.81 -4.45 -7.12
CA ALA A 114 5.63 -5.38 -8.23
C ALA A 114 6.43 -5.01 -9.49
N ALA A 115 6.86 -3.74 -9.62
CA ALA A 115 7.69 -3.28 -10.74
C ALA A 115 9.19 -3.45 -10.48
N LEU A 116 9.59 -3.84 -9.26
CA LEU A 116 10.98 -3.94 -8.90
C LEU A 116 11.62 -5.21 -9.49
N GLY A 117 12.94 -5.18 -9.59
CA GLY A 117 13.72 -6.31 -10.08
C GLY A 117 14.16 -6.18 -11.53
N PRO A 118 14.87 -7.22 -12.01
CA PRO A 118 15.36 -7.28 -13.37
C PRO A 118 14.19 -7.34 -14.36
N VAL A 119 14.42 -6.72 -15.52
CA VAL A 119 13.56 -6.88 -16.69
C VAL A 119 14.07 -8.11 -17.42
N ASP A 120 13.29 -9.18 -17.38
CA ASP A 120 13.58 -10.45 -18.02
C ASP A 120 12.61 -10.63 -19.21
N ARG A 121 11.62 -11.53 -19.13
CA ARG A 121 10.56 -11.73 -20.12
C ARG A 121 9.52 -10.61 -20.13
N LYS A 122 9.36 -9.86 -19.05
CA LYS A 122 8.36 -8.79 -18.92
C LYS A 122 9.00 -7.47 -18.55
N THR A 123 8.59 -6.42 -19.24
CA THR A 123 8.89 -5.03 -18.84
C THR A 123 8.26 -4.71 -17.48
N ARG A 124 8.80 -3.71 -16.78
CA ARG A 124 8.21 -3.23 -15.52
C ARG A 124 6.77 -2.75 -15.69
N GLY A 125 6.43 -2.20 -16.86
CA GLY A 125 5.07 -1.80 -17.20
C GLY A 125 4.12 -3.01 -17.29
N GLN A 126 4.54 -4.09 -17.95
CA GLN A 126 3.77 -5.34 -17.98
C GLN A 126 3.60 -5.93 -16.58
N LYS A 127 4.66 -6.00 -15.78
CA LYS A 127 4.61 -6.49 -14.38
C LYS A 127 3.61 -5.69 -13.55
N MET A 128 3.65 -4.35 -13.65
CA MET A 128 2.70 -3.49 -12.94
C MET A 128 1.27 -3.60 -13.45
N HIS A 129 1.06 -3.70 -14.76
CA HIS A 129 -0.27 -3.87 -15.33
C HIS A 129 -0.90 -5.18 -14.85
N GLU A 130 -0.16 -6.28 -14.94
CA GLU A 130 -0.61 -7.60 -14.45
C GLU A 130 -0.87 -7.58 -12.95
N ALA A 131 -0.03 -6.90 -12.16
CA ALA A 131 -0.22 -6.79 -10.71
C ALA A 131 -1.49 -6.02 -10.36
N MET A 132 -1.74 -4.88 -11.00
CA MET A 132 -2.95 -4.09 -10.76
C MET A 132 -4.21 -4.82 -11.22
N ALA A 133 -4.17 -5.48 -12.38
CA ALA A 133 -5.28 -6.30 -12.88
C ALA A 133 -5.58 -7.47 -11.93
N PHE A 134 -4.56 -8.15 -11.44
CA PHE A 134 -4.71 -9.22 -10.45
C PHE A 134 -5.33 -8.71 -9.15
N LEU A 135 -4.85 -7.59 -8.61
CA LEU A 135 -5.41 -7.00 -7.39
C LEU A 135 -6.87 -6.57 -7.58
N ARG A 136 -7.23 -6.00 -8.74
CA ARG A 136 -8.62 -5.67 -9.08
C ARG A 136 -9.51 -6.91 -9.17
N GLU A 137 -9.04 -7.97 -9.83
CA GLU A 137 -9.73 -9.26 -9.96
C GLU A 137 -10.09 -9.83 -8.58
N ILE A 138 -9.08 -10.02 -7.71
CA ILE A 138 -9.28 -10.65 -6.40
C ILE A 138 -10.05 -9.76 -5.41
N SER A 139 -10.17 -8.47 -5.71
CA SER A 139 -10.96 -7.52 -4.91
C SER A 139 -12.44 -7.48 -5.31
N GLY A 140 -12.83 -8.14 -6.41
CA GLY A 140 -14.22 -8.19 -6.87
C GLY A 140 -14.81 -6.79 -7.09
N ASN A 141 -16.00 -6.54 -6.53
CA ASN A 141 -16.71 -5.25 -6.63
C ASN A 141 -16.39 -4.26 -5.47
N LYS A 142 -15.40 -4.57 -4.63
CA LYS A 142 -15.05 -3.75 -3.47
C LYS A 142 -14.28 -2.50 -3.89
N LEU A 143 -14.36 -1.44 -3.09
CA LEU A 143 -13.66 -0.20 -3.39
C LEU A 143 -12.16 -0.35 -3.13
N LEU A 144 -11.35 0.20 -4.02
CA LEU A 144 -9.90 0.23 -3.93
C LEU A 144 -9.38 1.66 -3.89
N LEU A 145 -8.42 1.87 -2.99
CA LEU A 145 -7.60 3.06 -2.91
C LEU A 145 -6.14 2.65 -3.14
N GLY A 146 -5.63 2.92 -4.34
CA GLY A 146 -4.25 2.64 -4.71
C GLY A 146 -3.27 3.64 -4.09
N CYS A 147 -2.18 3.16 -3.52
CA CYS A 147 -1.15 3.99 -2.89
C CYS A 147 0.25 3.45 -3.20
N GLY A 148 1.21 4.37 -3.37
CA GLY A 148 2.57 4.02 -3.76
C GLY A 148 2.63 3.28 -5.09
N VAL A 149 1.86 3.69 -6.10
CA VAL A 149 1.75 3.03 -7.41
C VAL A 149 2.25 3.93 -8.55
N PRO A 150 2.95 3.41 -9.57
CA PRO A 150 3.12 4.13 -10.84
C PRO A 150 1.75 4.46 -11.45
N LEU A 151 1.35 5.74 -11.40
CA LEU A 151 -0.03 6.19 -11.58
C LEU A 151 -0.74 5.63 -12.82
N GLY A 152 -0.06 5.58 -13.97
CA GLY A 152 -0.65 5.04 -15.20
C GLY A 152 -1.11 3.58 -15.08
N SER A 153 -0.49 2.80 -14.20
CA SER A 153 -0.88 1.39 -13.96
C SER A 153 -2.18 1.26 -13.16
N ALA A 154 -2.60 2.33 -12.47
CA ALA A 154 -3.83 2.35 -11.68
C ALA A 154 -5.06 2.77 -12.49
N PHE A 155 -4.90 3.20 -13.74
CA PHE A 155 -6.00 3.73 -14.56
C PHE A 155 -7.02 2.63 -14.84
N GLY A 156 -8.27 2.87 -14.44
CA GLY A 156 -9.37 1.89 -14.56
C GLY A 156 -9.25 0.69 -13.62
N GLN A 157 -8.28 0.66 -12.70
CA GLN A 157 -8.06 -0.46 -11.78
C GLN A 157 -8.47 -0.15 -10.34
N VAL A 158 -8.60 1.13 -9.98
CA VAL A 158 -8.96 1.58 -8.62
C VAL A 158 -9.93 2.73 -8.68
N GLU A 159 -10.82 2.83 -7.69
CA GLU A 159 -11.75 3.95 -7.58
C GLU A 159 -11.04 5.22 -7.09
N TYR A 160 -10.08 5.06 -6.18
CA TYR A 160 -9.29 6.15 -5.61
C TYR A 160 -7.79 5.89 -5.79
N CYS A 161 -6.98 6.94 -5.95
CA CYS A 161 -5.53 6.79 -5.97
C CYS A 161 -4.83 7.96 -5.29
N ARG A 162 -3.90 7.64 -4.37
CA ARG A 162 -2.98 8.62 -3.79
C ARG A 162 -2.08 9.16 -4.90
N ILE A 163 -2.12 10.47 -5.11
CA ILE A 163 -1.38 11.15 -6.19
C ILE A 163 -0.18 11.97 -5.70
N GLY A 164 0.16 11.88 -4.41
CA GLY A 164 1.26 12.60 -3.80
C GLY A 164 1.90 11.82 -2.65
N GLY A 165 3.03 12.33 -2.16
CA GLY A 165 3.66 11.80 -0.94
C GLY A 165 2.80 12.03 0.29
N ASP A 166 3.18 11.43 1.41
CA ASP A 166 2.46 11.60 2.67
C ASP A 166 2.56 13.04 3.18
N ILE A 167 1.44 13.56 3.70
CA ILE A 167 1.46 14.79 4.48
C ILE A 167 2.14 14.58 5.84
N GLY A 168 2.67 15.66 6.41
CA GLY A 168 3.33 15.62 7.71
C GLY A 168 2.55 16.37 8.78
N LEU A 169 3.02 16.25 10.02
CA LEU A 169 2.59 17.13 11.12
C LEU A 169 3.21 18.53 11.04
N THR A 170 4.10 18.76 10.08
CA THR A 170 4.75 20.04 9.76
C THR A 170 4.60 20.31 8.26
N TRP A 171 4.73 21.57 7.85
CA TRP A 171 4.70 21.95 6.44
C TRP A 171 5.79 21.26 5.63
N GLU A 172 7.00 21.19 6.19
CA GLU A 172 8.17 20.67 5.50
C GLU A 172 9.13 19.98 6.47
N ASN A 173 9.90 19.02 5.96
CA ASN A 173 11.06 18.46 6.64
C ASN A 173 12.34 19.00 6.00
N PHE A 174 12.87 20.09 6.56
CA PHE A 174 14.04 20.78 5.99
C PHE A 174 15.31 19.93 6.00
N PHE A 175 15.49 19.07 7.00
CA PHE A 175 16.64 18.16 7.06
C PHE A 175 16.62 17.18 5.87
N LEU A 176 15.50 16.47 5.68
CA LEU A 176 15.36 15.53 4.56
C LEU A 176 15.39 16.24 3.20
N LYS A 177 14.84 17.46 3.11
CA LYS A 177 14.84 18.27 1.89
C LYS A 177 16.23 18.79 1.50
N ARG A 178 16.91 19.47 2.41
CA ARG A 178 18.15 20.22 2.11
C ARG A 178 19.38 19.32 2.15
N LEU A 179 19.47 18.44 3.15
CA LEU A 179 20.65 17.61 3.34
C LEU A 179 20.60 16.35 2.50
N LEU A 180 19.53 15.57 2.62
CA LEU A 180 19.40 14.28 1.93
C LEU A 180 18.78 14.39 0.53
N ARG A 181 18.28 15.58 0.15
CA ARG A 181 17.57 15.82 -1.13
C ARG A 181 16.50 14.77 -1.42
N TYR A 182 15.86 14.25 -0.37
CA TYR A 182 14.93 13.15 -0.49
C TYR A 182 13.59 13.65 -1.03
N ARG A 183 13.26 13.25 -2.27
CA ARG A 183 12.08 13.76 -3.00
C ARG A 183 10.77 13.29 -2.37
N ASP A 184 10.71 12.02 -1.96
CA ASP A 184 9.51 11.35 -1.45
C ASP A 184 9.38 11.38 0.08
N ARG A 185 10.04 12.35 0.72
CA ARG A 185 9.91 12.59 2.17
C ARG A 185 8.47 12.93 2.56
N ILE A 186 8.10 12.58 3.79
CA ILE A 186 6.87 13.08 4.43
C ILE A 186 6.93 14.61 4.48
N SER A 187 6.02 15.27 3.78
CA SER A 187 6.02 16.74 3.60
C SER A 187 4.71 17.22 3.01
N THR A 188 3.98 18.03 3.78
CA THR A 188 2.71 18.63 3.32
C THR A 188 2.93 19.53 2.11
N THR A 189 4.02 20.30 2.04
CA THR A 189 4.35 21.09 0.84
C THR A 189 4.60 20.21 -0.39
N ALA A 190 5.33 19.10 -0.25
CA ALA A 190 5.62 18.21 -1.38
C ALA A 190 4.36 17.44 -1.84
N SER A 191 3.53 17.03 -0.90
CA SER A 191 2.22 16.43 -1.17
C SER A 191 1.33 17.39 -1.96
N LEU A 192 1.13 18.62 -1.47
CA LEU A 192 0.34 19.65 -2.17
C LEU A 192 0.87 19.94 -3.57
N THR A 193 2.19 20.04 -3.74
CA THR A 193 2.81 20.26 -5.06
C THR A 193 2.41 19.16 -6.05
N SER A 194 2.48 17.89 -5.60
CA SER A 194 2.09 16.74 -6.43
C SER A 194 0.59 16.73 -6.71
N THR A 195 -0.21 17.00 -5.68
CA THR A 195 -1.68 17.05 -5.76
C THR A 195 -2.14 18.11 -6.77
N ILE A 196 -1.63 19.33 -6.68
CA ILE A 196 -1.97 20.41 -7.62
C ILE A 196 -1.51 20.06 -9.04
N GLY A 197 -0.27 19.56 -9.20
CA GLY A 197 0.29 19.19 -10.50
C GLY A 197 -0.47 18.04 -11.18
N ARG A 198 -1.06 17.13 -10.39
CA ARG A 198 -1.77 15.93 -10.87
C ARG A 198 -3.30 16.05 -10.78
N ARG A 199 -3.83 17.25 -10.46
CA ARG A 199 -5.28 17.51 -10.37
C ARG A 199 -6.07 17.10 -11.61
N HIS A 200 -5.44 17.16 -12.78
CA HIS A 200 -6.05 16.84 -14.07
C HIS A 200 -6.44 15.36 -14.23
N LEU A 201 -5.99 14.47 -13.33
CA LEU A 201 -6.34 13.06 -13.31
C LEU A 201 -7.68 12.76 -12.64
N HIS A 202 -8.19 13.68 -11.79
CA HIS A 202 -9.46 13.51 -11.09
C HIS A 202 -10.62 13.32 -12.07
N ASP A 203 -11.50 12.37 -11.80
CA ASP A 203 -12.63 11.96 -12.64
C ASP A 203 -12.27 11.49 -14.07
N LYS A 204 -10.97 11.41 -14.41
CA LYS A 204 -10.50 10.91 -15.72
C LYS A 204 -9.83 9.56 -15.62
N ALA A 205 -9.03 9.35 -14.58
CA ALA A 205 -8.33 8.10 -14.33
C ALA A 205 -8.94 7.35 -13.13
N PHE A 206 -9.20 8.09 -12.06
CA PHE A 206 -9.70 7.67 -10.75
C PHE A 206 -10.08 8.94 -9.95
N LEU A 207 -10.63 8.78 -8.76
CA LEU A 207 -10.78 9.87 -7.80
C LEU A 207 -9.43 10.13 -7.13
N ASN A 208 -8.87 11.32 -7.38
CA ASN A 208 -7.64 11.76 -6.74
C ASN A 208 -7.77 11.77 -5.21
N ASP A 209 -6.86 11.09 -4.53
CA ASP A 209 -6.67 11.18 -3.08
C ASP A 209 -5.46 12.10 -2.79
N PRO A 210 -5.71 13.30 -2.24
CA PRO A 210 -4.67 14.28 -1.88
C PRO A 210 -3.98 13.96 -0.55
N ASP A 211 -4.23 12.78 0.04
CA ASP A 211 -3.98 12.42 1.43
C ASP A 211 -4.96 13.09 2.42
N VAL A 212 -4.86 12.72 3.69
CA VAL A 212 -5.81 13.15 4.73
C VAL A 212 -5.73 14.65 5.04
N PHE A 213 -6.84 15.22 5.50
CA PHE A 213 -6.88 16.57 6.06
C PHE A 213 -6.67 16.53 7.57
N LEU A 214 -5.76 17.37 8.09
CA LEU A 214 -5.57 17.54 9.54
C LEU A 214 -6.31 18.79 10.00
N LEU A 215 -7.46 18.59 10.65
CA LEU A 215 -8.34 19.68 11.10
C LEU A 215 -8.27 19.95 12.62
N ARG A 216 -7.54 19.13 13.36
CA ARG A 216 -7.30 19.37 14.79
C ARG A 216 -6.33 20.54 14.97
N ASP A 217 -6.25 21.09 16.17
CA ASP A 217 -5.37 22.19 16.56
C ASP A 217 -4.19 21.77 17.47
N ASN A 218 -4.23 20.53 17.97
CA ASN A 218 -3.22 19.98 18.87
C ASN A 218 -2.31 18.96 18.19
N ASN A 219 -1.09 18.80 18.73
CA ASN A 219 -0.11 17.82 18.26
C ASN A 219 0.17 17.93 16.73
N LEU A 220 0.32 19.16 16.25
CA LEU A 220 0.76 19.53 14.90
C LEU A 220 1.41 20.91 14.93
N LYS A 221 2.21 21.19 13.89
CA LYS A 221 2.88 22.47 13.65
C LYS A 221 2.50 23.04 12.28
N LEU A 222 1.37 22.61 11.73
CA LEU A 222 0.77 23.23 10.57
C LEU A 222 0.04 24.48 11.02
N THR A 223 0.28 25.57 10.32
CA THR A 223 -0.50 26.81 10.48
C THR A 223 -1.66 26.76 9.47
N ALA A 224 -2.70 27.55 9.72
CA ALA A 224 -3.67 27.89 8.68
C ALA A 224 -2.99 28.66 7.53
#